data_AF-A0A973BKZ8-F1
#
_entry.id   AF-A0A973BKZ8-F1
#
_cell.length_a   1.000
_cell.length_b   1.000
_cell.length_c   1.000
_cell.angle_alpha   90.00
_cell.angle_beta   90.00
_cell.angle_gamma   90.00
#
_symmetry.space_group_name_H-M   'P 1'
#
loop_
_entity.id
_entity.type
_entity.pdbx_description
1 polymer ?
#
loop_
_entity_poly.entity_id
_entity_poly.type
_entity_poly.pdbx_seq_one_letter_code
_entity_poly.pdbx_strand_id
1 'polypeptide(L)'
;GVLASEATRGNLSAISAYERFAVATLSLGRRLDFRSLASLGEITSSLDDWAQMAELFRTRPSSISQLYSVLRFSREVAPVYNYVAAQPETASADLALALRNGPDATRHLLASVQPVFQAKSRLAQTIERLTPYRPIWLNELSAATKPLALLLKFGLLALAGLFFALAMGAAWRGSMPKGAATVSRHNPAVLARDAFISMVVALTLWTLVEPDVLKSEGETFDSAPRIEFAVADTLQSLKSPVKAMQDLNQVTLLVLALFFIVQLVIYCFCLIKLREIAKQSLSANLKLRLLENEDQLFDFGLYVGLGGTVLSLILVAVGIVEASLMAAYASTLFGIIFVALLKVLHLRPYRRKLILEAGANTGPQSTLMKDIEL
;
A
#
# COMPACT_ATOMS: atom_id res chain seq x y z
N GLY A 1 1.36 -4.02 -52.93
CA GLY A 1 0.72 -4.03 -54.25
C GLY A 1 -0.71 -3.52 -54.18
N VAL A 2 -1.60 -4.28 -53.53
CA VAL A 2 -3.05 -3.98 -53.46
C VAL A 2 -3.36 -2.61 -52.83
N LEU A 3 -2.78 -2.29 -51.66
CA LEU A 3 -3.00 -1.00 -50.99
C LEU A 3 -2.59 0.23 -51.81
N ALA A 4 -1.49 0.12 -52.59
CA ALA A 4 -1.06 1.20 -53.46
C ALA A 4 -2.09 1.46 -54.57
N SER A 5 -2.67 0.40 -55.14
CA SER A 5 -3.72 0.51 -56.16
C SER A 5 -5.04 1.07 -55.61
N GLU A 6 -5.38 0.75 -54.36
CA GLU A 6 -6.57 1.31 -53.68
C GLU A 6 -6.37 2.77 -53.27
N ALA A 7 -5.15 3.15 -52.90
CA ALA A 7 -4.79 4.55 -52.66
C ALA A 7 -4.88 5.39 -53.94
N THR A 8 -4.46 4.84 -55.09
CA THR A 8 -4.62 5.53 -56.40
C THR A 8 -6.09 5.71 -56.79
N ARG A 9 -6.99 4.86 -56.28
CA ARG A 9 -8.44 4.95 -56.47
C ARG A 9 -9.13 5.94 -55.51
N GLY A 10 -8.38 6.65 -54.65
CA GLY A 10 -8.91 7.70 -53.78
C GLY A 10 -9.50 7.21 -52.45
N ASN A 11 -9.26 5.97 -52.03
CA ASN A 11 -9.72 5.50 -50.73
C ASN A 11 -8.88 6.13 -49.59
N LEU A 12 -9.50 6.98 -48.77
CA LEU A 12 -8.86 7.71 -47.66
C LEU A 12 -8.17 6.78 -46.65
N SER A 13 -8.75 5.61 -46.36
CA SER A 13 -8.14 4.63 -45.43
C SER A 13 -6.86 4.01 -46.00
N ALA A 14 -6.84 3.69 -47.29
CA ALA A 14 -5.65 3.14 -47.96
C ALA A 14 -4.54 4.20 -48.12
N ILE A 15 -4.90 5.46 -48.38
CA ILE A 15 -3.95 6.58 -48.45
C ILE A 15 -3.25 6.76 -47.10
N SER A 16 -4.00 6.85 -46.00
CA SER A 16 -3.43 7.03 -44.66
C SER A 16 -2.57 5.84 -44.21
N ALA A 17 -2.97 4.60 -44.53
CA ALA A 17 -2.15 3.42 -44.25
C ALA A 17 -0.83 3.42 -45.04
N TYR A 18 -0.88 3.83 -46.32
CA TYR A 18 0.31 3.93 -47.16
C TYR A 18 1.26 5.04 -46.68
N GLU A 19 0.72 6.20 -46.30
CA GLU A 19 1.49 7.29 -45.73
C GLU A 19 2.19 6.87 -44.43
N ARG A 20 1.48 6.23 -43.51
CA ARG A 20 2.08 5.69 -42.27
C ARG A 20 3.20 4.71 -42.56
N PHE A 21 3.00 3.81 -43.51
CA PHE A 21 4.03 2.85 -43.91
C PHE A 21 5.27 3.54 -44.51
N ALA A 22 5.09 4.52 -45.38
CA ALA A 22 6.19 5.27 -45.99
C ALA A 22 6.99 6.05 -44.92
N VAL A 23 6.29 6.75 -44.02
CA VAL A 23 6.90 7.48 -42.91
C VAL A 23 7.63 6.54 -41.95
N ALA A 24 7.03 5.41 -41.59
CA ALA A 24 7.65 4.40 -40.75
C ALA A 24 8.94 3.85 -41.37
N THR A 25 8.91 3.56 -42.67
CA THR A 25 10.06 3.06 -43.42
C THR A 25 11.21 4.08 -43.48
N LEU A 26 10.90 5.36 -43.71
CA LEU A 26 11.90 6.43 -43.67
C LEU A 26 12.48 6.62 -42.25
N SER A 27 11.63 6.56 -41.22
CA SER A 27 12.05 6.68 -39.81
C SER A 27 13.00 5.56 -39.40
N LEU A 28 12.67 4.32 -39.75
CA LEU A 28 13.50 3.14 -39.50
C LEU A 28 14.80 3.19 -40.33
N GLY A 29 14.71 3.56 -41.61
CA GLY A 29 15.86 3.62 -42.52
C GLY A 29 16.90 4.68 -42.15
N ARG A 30 16.50 5.74 -41.45
CA ARG A 30 17.43 6.72 -40.89
C ARG A 30 18.25 6.16 -39.71
N ARG A 31 17.76 5.12 -39.04
CA ARG A 31 18.28 4.63 -37.75
C ARG A 31 18.95 3.25 -37.86
N LEU A 32 18.62 2.48 -38.89
CA LEU A 32 19.05 1.09 -39.06
C LEU A 32 19.64 0.87 -40.44
N ASP A 33 20.66 0.02 -40.52
CA ASP A 33 21.22 -0.43 -41.78
C ASP A 33 20.22 -1.27 -42.57
N PHE A 34 20.37 -1.29 -43.90
CA PHE A 34 19.50 -2.04 -44.81
C PHE A 34 19.33 -3.52 -44.43
N ARG A 35 20.40 -4.18 -43.96
CA ARG A 35 20.34 -5.58 -43.51
C ARG A 35 19.45 -5.77 -42.29
N SER A 36 19.56 -4.87 -41.32
CA SER A 36 18.75 -4.89 -40.10
C SER A 36 17.28 -4.61 -40.44
N LEU A 37 17.00 -3.67 -41.34
CA LEU A 37 15.64 -3.41 -41.84
C LEU A 37 15.03 -4.63 -42.53
N ALA A 38 15.78 -5.26 -43.44
CA ALA A 38 15.32 -6.46 -44.13
C ALA A 38 14.99 -7.57 -43.13
N SER A 39 15.84 -7.76 -42.11
CA SER A 39 15.63 -8.78 -41.08
C SER A 39 14.44 -8.51 -40.16
N LEU A 40 14.08 -7.24 -39.93
CA LEU A 40 12.87 -6.86 -39.19
C LEU A 40 11.63 -7.06 -40.06
N GLY A 41 11.76 -6.83 -41.38
CA GLY A 41 10.68 -7.05 -42.35
C GLY A 41 10.25 -8.52 -42.42
N GLU A 42 11.17 -9.46 -42.17
CA GLU A 42 10.84 -10.89 -42.06
C GLU A 42 9.95 -11.22 -40.85
N ILE A 43 9.97 -10.38 -39.80
CA ILE A 43 9.27 -10.62 -38.52
C ILE A 43 7.88 -9.98 -38.54
N THR A 44 7.67 -8.96 -39.38
CA THR A 44 6.38 -8.25 -39.42
C THR A 44 5.30 -9.02 -40.12
N SER A 45 4.15 -9.12 -39.43
CA SER A 45 2.95 -9.76 -39.95
C SER A 45 1.98 -8.74 -40.53
N SER A 46 1.96 -7.53 -39.93
CA SER A 46 1.05 -6.45 -40.31
C SER A 46 1.78 -5.14 -40.62
N LEU A 47 1.12 -4.23 -41.35
CA LEU A 47 1.62 -2.87 -41.57
C LEU A 47 1.62 -2.03 -40.30
N ASP A 48 0.75 -2.38 -39.35
CA ASP A 48 0.70 -1.71 -38.06
C ASP A 48 1.92 -2.07 -37.20
N ASP A 49 2.37 -3.34 -37.25
CA ASP A 49 3.61 -3.78 -36.60
C ASP A 49 4.82 -2.95 -37.08
N TRP A 50 4.86 -2.64 -38.38
CA TRP A 50 5.92 -1.83 -38.98
C TRP A 50 5.91 -0.38 -38.44
N ALA A 51 4.72 0.20 -38.29
CA ALA A 51 4.55 1.52 -37.70
C ALA A 51 4.89 1.53 -36.20
N GLN A 52 4.44 0.54 -35.44
CA GLN A 52 4.74 0.36 -34.02
C GLN A 52 6.25 0.23 -33.78
N MET A 53 6.97 -0.56 -34.61
CA MET A 53 8.44 -0.61 -34.52
C MET A 53 9.07 0.74 -34.77
N ALA A 54 8.66 1.46 -35.82
CA ALA A 54 9.19 2.78 -36.12
C ALA A 54 9.01 3.75 -34.95
N GLU A 55 7.89 3.65 -34.24
CA GLU A 55 7.63 4.41 -33.03
C GLU A 55 8.55 4.01 -31.86
N LEU A 56 8.74 2.71 -31.59
CA LEU A 56 9.64 2.22 -30.55
C LEU A 56 11.08 2.74 -30.73
N PHE A 57 11.60 2.65 -31.95
CA PHE A 57 12.95 3.15 -32.27
C PHE A 57 13.05 4.67 -32.27
N ARG A 58 11.94 5.38 -32.52
CA ARG A 58 11.88 6.86 -32.49
C ARG A 58 11.86 7.39 -31.06
N THR A 59 11.03 6.79 -30.20
CA THR A 59 10.83 7.20 -28.80
C THR A 59 12.05 6.92 -27.94
N ARG A 60 12.81 5.84 -28.23
CA ARG A 60 14.02 5.47 -27.46
C ARG A 60 15.27 5.33 -28.34
N PRO A 61 15.88 6.45 -28.77
CA PRO A 61 17.07 6.43 -29.62
C PRO A 61 18.32 5.79 -28.96
N SER A 62 18.41 5.80 -27.63
CA SER A 62 19.56 5.26 -26.89
C SER A 62 19.55 3.73 -26.76
N SER A 63 18.40 3.07 -26.95
CA SER A 63 18.21 1.63 -26.72
C SER A 63 17.94 0.85 -28.02
N ILE A 64 18.37 1.36 -29.18
CA ILE A 64 18.10 0.75 -30.50
C ILE A 64 18.62 -0.70 -30.57
N SER A 65 19.87 -0.94 -30.17
CA SER A 65 20.47 -2.29 -30.19
C SER A 65 19.72 -3.29 -29.31
N GLN A 66 19.25 -2.81 -28.16
CA GLN A 66 18.48 -3.59 -27.20
C GLN A 66 17.10 -3.94 -27.78
N LEU A 67 16.36 -2.95 -28.29
CA LEU A 67 15.03 -3.15 -28.88
C LEU A 67 15.08 -4.09 -30.09
N TYR A 68 16.10 -3.92 -30.95
CA TYR A 68 16.34 -4.82 -32.06
C TYR A 68 16.55 -6.27 -31.61
N SER A 69 17.36 -6.48 -30.56
CA SER A 69 17.62 -7.81 -30.02
C SER A 69 16.37 -8.45 -29.42
N VAL A 70 15.56 -7.67 -28.69
CA VAL A 70 14.28 -8.13 -28.12
C VAL A 70 13.32 -8.56 -29.22
N LEU A 71 13.13 -7.73 -30.25
CA LEU A 71 12.26 -8.04 -31.39
C LEU A 71 12.70 -9.32 -32.11
N ARG A 72 14.01 -9.58 -32.19
CA ARG A 72 14.53 -10.82 -32.78
C ARG A 72 14.28 -12.06 -31.93
N PHE A 73 14.33 -11.93 -30.59
CA PHE A 73 14.08 -13.04 -29.67
C PHE A 73 12.58 -13.35 -29.52
N SER A 74 11.74 -12.31 -29.44
CA SER A 74 10.29 -12.45 -29.36
C SER A 74 9.70 -12.97 -30.68
N ARG A 75 10.23 -12.50 -31.82
CA ARG A 75 9.64 -12.67 -33.17
C ARG A 75 8.23 -12.10 -33.32
N GLU A 76 7.80 -11.28 -32.37
CA GLU A 76 6.50 -10.62 -32.37
C GLU A 76 6.69 -9.18 -31.91
N VAL A 77 6.08 -8.24 -32.63
CA VAL A 77 6.20 -6.80 -32.37
C VAL A 77 5.20 -6.34 -31.31
N ALA A 78 3.95 -6.76 -31.41
CA ALA A 78 2.88 -6.28 -30.56
C ALA A 78 3.13 -6.48 -29.05
N PRO A 79 3.64 -7.64 -28.56
CA PRO A 79 3.94 -7.81 -27.14
C PRO A 79 5.04 -6.86 -26.64
N VAL A 80 6.03 -6.57 -27.49
CA VAL A 80 7.13 -5.65 -27.15
C VAL A 80 6.62 -4.23 -27.07
N TYR A 81 5.77 -3.83 -28.02
CA TYR A 81 5.13 -2.52 -28.02
C TYR A 81 4.25 -2.32 -26.79
N ASN A 82 3.37 -3.29 -26.50
CA ASN A 82 2.47 -3.26 -25.36
C ASN A 82 3.22 -3.18 -24.03
N TYR A 83 4.30 -3.96 -23.86
CA TYR A 83 5.12 -3.91 -22.65
C TYR A 83 5.77 -2.54 -22.44
N VAL A 84 6.35 -1.99 -23.52
CA VAL A 84 6.99 -0.68 -23.51
C VAL A 84 6.01 0.45 -23.20
N ALA A 85 4.81 0.38 -23.77
CA ALA A 85 3.75 1.35 -23.56
C ALA A 85 3.18 1.28 -22.13
N ALA A 86 3.01 0.06 -21.59
CA ALA A 86 2.52 -0.16 -20.24
C ALA A 86 3.52 0.27 -19.15
N GLN A 87 4.83 0.11 -19.39
CA GLN A 87 5.86 0.36 -18.37
C GLN A 87 6.99 1.24 -18.91
N PRO A 88 6.74 2.54 -19.18
CA PRO A 88 7.71 3.37 -19.89
C PRO A 88 9.00 3.61 -19.10
N GLU A 89 8.93 3.63 -17.76
CA GLU A 89 10.06 3.91 -16.86
C GLU A 89 10.99 2.71 -16.66
N THR A 90 10.45 1.50 -16.46
CA THR A 90 11.25 0.31 -16.14
C THR A 90 11.60 -0.54 -17.36
N ALA A 91 10.92 -0.35 -18.49
CA ALA A 91 11.05 -1.22 -19.66
C ALA A 91 12.50 -1.42 -20.14
N SER A 92 13.33 -0.38 -20.14
CA SER A 92 14.72 -0.50 -20.59
C SER A 92 15.55 -1.41 -19.67
N ALA A 93 15.39 -1.31 -18.36
CA ALA A 93 16.10 -2.16 -17.41
C ALA A 93 15.58 -3.61 -17.46
N ASP A 94 14.26 -3.79 -17.53
CA ASP A 94 13.62 -5.09 -17.52
C ASP A 94 13.96 -5.90 -18.79
N LEU A 95 13.91 -5.25 -19.95
CA LEU A 95 14.31 -5.85 -21.22
C LEU A 95 15.80 -6.20 -21.23
N ALA A 96 16.66 -5.43 -20.56
CA ALA A 96 18.10 -5.70 -20.52
C ALA A 96 18.39 -6.94 -19.67
N LEU A 97 17.68 -7.09 -18.55
CA LEU A 97 17.75 -8.27 -17.70
C LEU A 97 17.24 -9.51 -18.43
N ALA A 98 16.11 -9.39 -19.13
CA ALA A 98 15.56 -10.50 -19.89
C ALA A 98 16.50 -10.96 -21.02
N LEU A 99 17.13 -10.02 -21.75
CA LEU A 99 18.12 -10.35 -22.78
C LEU A 99 19.34 -11.10 -22.22
N ARG A 100 19.80 -10.75 -21.01
CA ARG A 100 20.92 -11.45 -20.35
C ARG A 100 20.59 -12.90 -20.01
N ASN A 101 19.32 -13.19 -19.70
CA ASN A 101 18.84 -14.52 -19.36
C ASN A 101 18.41 -15.35 -20.57
N GLY A 102 18.36 -14.76 -21.77
CA GLY A 102 18.12 -15.45 -23.03
C GLY A 102 16.70 -15.31 -23.61
N PRO A 103 16.41 -16.01 -24.72
CA PRO A 103 15.18 -15.79 -25.50
C PRO A 103 13.91 -16.20 -24.75
N ASP A 104 13.92 -17.29 -24.00
CA ASP A 104 12.73 -17.74 -23.27
C ASP A 104 12.36 -16.79 -22.11
N ALA A 105 13.37 -16.19 -21.47
CA ALA A 105 13.15 -15.15 -20.46
C ALA A 105 12.50 -13.90 -21.06
N THR A 106 12.92 -13.49 -22.26
CA THR A 106 12.26 -12.38 -22.97
C THR A 106 10.81 -12.67 -23.31
N ARG A 107 10.50 -13.89 -23.79
CA ARG A 107 9.11 -14.28 -24.08
C ARG A 107 8.26 -14.33 -22.81
N HIS A 108 8.81 -14.85 -21.71
CA HIS A 108 8.10 -14.89 -20.43
C HIS A 108 7.78 -13.49 -19.91
N LEU A 109 8.74 -12.55 -19.98
CA LEU A 109 8.52 -11.17 -19.58
C LEU A 109 7.39 -10.52 -20.39
N LEU A 110 7.47 -10.63 -21.72
CA LEU A 110 6.49 -10.07 -22.63
C LEU A 110 5.09 -10.68 -22.48
N ALA A 111 5.00 -11.99 -22.20
CA ALA A 111 3.72 -12.66 -21.94
C ALA A 111 3.13 -12.27 -20.58
N SER A 112 3.97 -12.04 -19.58
CA SER A 112 3.53 -11.66 -18.23
C SER A 112 3.03 -10.23 -18.13
N VAL A 113 3.55 -9.32 -18.98
CA VAL A 113 3.29 -7.86 -18.96
C VAL A 113 3.47 -7.26 -17.56
N GLN A 114 4.37 -7.84 -16.75
CA GLN A 114 4.68 -7.38 -15.40
C GLN A 114 6.11 -6.86 -15.32
N PRO A 115 6.34 -5.71 -14.67
CA PRO A 115 7.69 -5.19 -14.47
C PRO A 115 8.52 -6.16 -13.63
N VAL A 116 9.81 -6.27 -13.92
CA VAL A 116 10.71 -7.08 -13.10
C VAL A 116 10.92 -6.38 -11.77
N PHE A 117 10.76 -7.12 -10.67
CA PHE A 117 10.96 -6.56 -9.34
C PHE A 117 12.40 -6.06 -9.17
N GLN A 118 12.54 -4.76 -8.88
CA GLN A 118 13.82 -4.11 -8.56
C GLN A 118 13.75 -3.56 -7.13
N ALA A 119 14.69 -3.99 -6.28
CA ALA A 119 14.76 -3.55 -4.89
C ALA A 119 15.18 -2.06 -4.79
N LYS A 120 14.20 -1.16 -4.77
CA LYS A 120 14.44 0.30 -4.61
C LYS A 120 14.77 0.70 -3.16
N SER A 121 14.21 0.00 -2.18
CA SER A 121 14.41 0.30 -0.75
C SER A 121 15.76 -0.24 -0.26
N ARG A 122 16.45 0.52 0.61
CA ARG A 122 17.70 0.07 1.26
C ARG A 122 17.52 -1.25 2.03
N LEU A 123 16.34 -1.44 2.64
CA LEU A 123 15.99 -2.69 3.32
C LEU A 123 15.78 -3.84 2.33
N ALA A 124 15.19 -3.56 1.15
CA ALA A 124 15.03 -4.58 0.12
C ALA A 124 16.39 -5.02 -0.45
N GLN A 125 17.34 -4.09 -0.63
CA GLN A 125 18.69 -4.39 -1.11
C GLN A 125 19.51 -5.22 -0.11
N THR A 126 19.33 -5.01 1.20
CA THR A 126 19.99 -5.87 2.20
C THR A 126 19.38 -7.26 2.23
N ILE A 127 18.06 -7.38 2.04
CA ILE A 127 17.38 -8.68 1.90
C ILE A 127 17.82 -9.38 0.62
N GLU A 128 18.13 -8.66 -0.46
CA GLU A 128 18.63 -9.23 -1.70
C GLU A 128 20.01 -9.91 -1.53
N ARG A 129 20.79 -9.52 -0.53
CA ARG A 129 22.02 -10.26 -0.18
C ARG A 129 21.75 -11.62 0.44
N LEU A 130 20.55 -11.83 0.98
CA LEU A 130 20.09 -13.10 1.56
C LEU A 130 19.42 -14.00 0.50
N THR A 131 19.28 -13.54 -0.75
CA THR A 131 18.70 -14.32 -1.85
C THR A 131 19.34 -15.71 -2.05
N PRO A 132 20.66 -15.91 -1.87
CA PRO A 132 21.28 -17.24 -1.98
C PRO A 132 20.75 -18.27 -0.98
N TYR A 133 20.20 -17.82 0.15
CA TYR A 133 19.64 -18.70 1.19
C TYR A 133 18.13 -18.92 1.02
N ARG A 134 17.51 -18.40 -0.04
CA ARG A 134 16.08 -18.60 -0.30
C ARG A 134 15.85 -20.04 -0.75
N PRO A 135 15.00 -20.81 -0.06
CA PRO A 135 14.75 -22.18 -0.45
C PRO A 135 13.97 -22.23 -1.77
N ILE A 136 14.35 -23.18 -2.62
CA ILE A 136 13.87 -23.30 -4.01
C ILE A 136 12.35 -23.49 -4.08
N TRP A 137 11.77 -24.22 -3.12
CA TRP A 137 10.33 -24.47 -3.05
C TRP A 137 9.49 -23.19 -2.92
N LEU A 138 10.02 -22.12 -2.32
CA LEU A 138 9.31 -20.83 -2.24
C LEU A 138 9.20 -20.16 -3.62
N ASN A 139 10.23 -20.32 -4.46
CA ASN A 139 10.19 -19.78 -5.82
C ASN A 139 9.19 -20.54 -6.68
N GLU A 140 9.14 -21.88 -6.55
CA GLU A 140 8.16 -22.71 -7.24
C GLU A 140 6.73 -22.41 -6.79
N LEU A 141 6.51 -22.21 -5.48
CA LEU A 141 5.21 -21.83 -4.93
C LEU A 141 4.75 -20.45 -5.43
N SER A 142 5.68 -19.50 -5.51
CA SER A 142 5.43 -18.15 -6.05
C SER A 142 5.08 -18.18 -7.54
N ALA A 143 5.74 -19.05 -8.31
CA ALA A 143 5.47 -19.23 -9.73
C ALA A 143 4.12 -19.96 -9.98
N ALA A 144 3.79 -20.96 -9.16
CA ALA A 144 2.57 -21.75 -9.31
C ALA A 144 1.31 -21.00 -8.85
N THR A 145 1.36 -20.33 -7.70
CA THR A 145 0.19 -19.68 -7.08
C THR A 145 0.56 -18.35 -6.42
N LYS A 146 0.43 -17.26 -7.16
CA LYS A 146 0.61 -15.89 -6.67
C LYS A 146 -0.16 -15.57 -5.35
N PRO A 147 -1.46 -15.88 -5.20
CA PRO A 147 -2.20 -15.47 -4.00
C PRO A 147 -1.74 -16.21 -2.75
N LEU A 148 -1.36 -17.48 -2.88
CA LEU A 148 -0.90 -18.28 -1.74
C LEU A 148 0.48 -17.82 -1.29
N ALA A 149 1.38 -17.49 -2.22
CA ALA A 149 2.68 -16.92 -1.89
C ALA A 149 2.56 -15.57 -1.16
N LEU A 150 1.62 -14.70 -1.58
CA LEU A 150 1.33 -13.45 -0.89
C LEU A 150 0.74 -13.68 0.51
N LEU A 151 -0.19 -14.63 0.65
CA LEU A 151 -0.78 -14.98 1.95
C LEU A 151 0.29 -15.54 2.89
N LEU A 152 1.18 -16.40 2.40
CA LEU A 152 2.29 -16.95 3.18
C LEU A 152 3.25 -15.85 3.62
N LYS A 153 3.62 -14.94 2.71
CA LYS A 153 4.46 -13.77 3.04
C LYS A 153 3.81 -12.91 4.13
N PHE A 154 2.53 -12.58 3.98
CA PHE A 154 1.79 -11.82 4.98
C PHE A 154 1.69 -12.57 6.32
N GLY A 155 1.40 -13.87 6.29
CA GLY A 155 1.32 -14.72 7.48
C GLY A 155 2.64 -14.80 8.24
N LEU A 156 3.77 -14.91 7.52
CA LEU A 156 5.11 -14.88 8.13
C LEU A 156 5.42 -13.52 8.76
N LEU A 157 5.08 -12.42 8.08
CA LEU A 157 5.24 -11.07 8.63
C LEU A 157 4.38 -10.85 9.87
N ALA A 158 3.12 -11.30 9.85
CA ALA A 158 2.22 -11.24 10.99
C ALA A 158 2.75 -12.09 12.16
N LEU A 159 3.24 -13.30 11.89
CA LEU A 159 3.78 -14.18 12.93
C LEU A 159 5.08 -13.61 13.54
N ALA A 160 5.94 -12.99 12.74
CA ALA A 160 7.10 -12.22 13.24
C ALA A 160 6.64 -11.04 14.11
N GLY A 161 5.62 -10.29 13.66
CA GLY A 161 5.00 -9.22 14.45
C GLY A 161 4.39 -9.71 15.76
N LEU A 162 3.84 -10.94 15.80
CA LEU A 162 3.26 -11.54 16.99
C LEU A 162 4.35 -11.89 18.01
N PHE A 163 5.45 -12.50 17.56
CA PHE A 163 6.59 -12.74 18.44
C PHE A 163 7.19 -11.44 18.98
N PHE A 164 7.26 -10.40 18.15
CA PHE A 164 7.67 -9.07 18.60
C PHE A 164 6.72 -8.50 19.66
N ALA A 165 5.40 -8.58 19.45
CA ALA A 165 4.41 -8.12 20.42
C ALA A 165 4.50 -8.89 21.75
N LEU A 166 4.70 -10.21 21.69
CA LEU A 166 4.88 -11.06 22.86
C LEU A 166 6.17 -10.72 23.62
N ALA A 167 7.29 -10.50 22.90
CA ALA A 167 8.56 -10.11 23.50
C ALA A 167 8.46 -8.75 24.18
N MET A 168 7.86 -7.76 23.51
CA MET A 168 7.59 -6.43 24.08
C MET A 168 6.66 -6.52 25.30
N GLY A 169 5.62 -7.34 25.23
CA GLY A 169 4.70 -7.59 26.34
C GLY A 169 5.33 -8.34 27.52
N ALA A 170 6.38 -9.13 27.28
CA ALA A 170 7.18 -9.77 28.32
C ALA A 170 8.15 -8.77 28.96
N ALA A 171 8.84 -7.96 28.15
CA ALA A 171 9.73 -6.90 28.61
C ALA A 171 8.99 -5.86 29.47
N TRP A 172 7.82 -5.40 29.01
CA TRP A 172 6.98 -4.47 29.76
C TRP A 172 6.57 -5.02 31.12
N ARG A 173 6.21 -6.31 31.19
CA ARG A 173 5.88 -6.98 32.46
C ARG A 173 7.08 -7.15 33.37
N GLY A 174 8.27 -7.40 32.81
CA GLY A 174 9.52 -7.46 33.57
C GLY A 174 9.92 -6.11 34.17
N SER A 175 9.51 -5.00 33.56
CA SER A 175 9.79 -3.64 34.04
C SER A 175 8.78 -3.13 35.08
N MET A 176 7.67 -3.83 35.35
CA MET A 176 6.69 -3.36 36.32
C MET A 176 7.14 -3.62 37.78
N PRO A 177 6.84 -2.70 38.72
CA PRO A 177 7.17 -2.88 40.13
C PRO A 177 6.60 -4.20 40.70
N LYS A 178 7.39 -4.89 41.53
CA LYS A 178 6.98 -6.11 42.24
C LYS A 178 5.74 -5.81 43.10
N GLY A 179 4.56 -6.28 42.66
CA GLY A 179 3.28 -6.05 43.35
C GLY A 179 2.15 -5.50 42.48
N ALA A 180 2.42 -5.10 41.23
CA ALA A 180 1.36 -4.71 40.31
C ALA A 180 0.48 -5.92 39.93
N ALA A 181 -0.83 -5.81 40.18
CA ALA A 181 -1.81 -6.83 39.77
C ALA A 181 -1.90 -6.88 38.24
N THR A 182 -1.15 -7.78 37.62
CA THR A 182 -1.14 -7.93 36.16
C THR A 182 -2.35 -8.72 35.69
N VAL A 183 -2.90 -8.30 34.55
CA VAL A 183 -3.98 -9.02 33.87
C VAL A 183 -3.42 -10.29 33.20
N SER A 184 -4.14 -11.40 33.34
CA SER A 184 -3.74 -12.72 32.80
C SER A 184 -3.46 -12.65 31.28
N ARG A 185 -2.46 -13.44 30.84
CA ARG A 185 -2.07 -13.59 29.42
C ARG A 185 -3.23 -14.04 28.51
N HIS A 186 -4.16 -14.82 29.06
CA HIS A 186 -5.30 -15.36 28.31
C HIS A 186 -6.49 -14.41 28.23
N ASN A 187 -6.37 -13.17 28.73
CA ASN A 187 -7.45 -12.22 28.61
C ASN A 187 -7.64 -11.82 27.13
N PRO A 188 -8.86 -11.88 26.56
CA PRO A 188 -9.12 -11.51 25.17
C PRO A 188 -8.60 -10.13 24.79
N ALA A 189 -8.60 -9.16 25.70
CA ALA A 189 -8.07 -7.82 25.40
C ALA A 189 -6.54 -7.80 25.17
N VAL A 190 -5.79 -8.66 25.88
CA VAL A 190 -4.32 -8.77 25.73
C VAL A 190 -3.98 -9.51 24.44
N LEU A 191 -4.71 -10.59 24.14
CA LEU A 191 -4.56 -11.34 22.89
C LEU A 191 -4.92 -10.47 21.68
N ALA A 192 -6.02 -9.71 21.75
CA ALA A 192 -6.41 -8.77 20.72
C ALA A 192 -5.35 -7.69 20.50
N ARG A 193 -4.83 -7.09 21.58
CA ARG A 193 -3.74 -6.12 21.50
C ARG A 193 -2.52 -6.71 20.78
N ASP A 194 -2.07 -7.89 21.18
CA ASP A 194 -0.88 -8.51 20.60
C ASP A 194 -1.09 -8.89 19.11
N ALA A 195 -2.29 -9.34 18.75
CA ALA A 195 -2.67 -9.59 17.36
C ALA A 195 -2.73 -8.31 16.51
N PHE A 196 -3.27 -7.22 17.02
CA PHE A 196 -3.32 -5.96 16.29
C PHE A 196 -1.95 -5.29 16.18
N ILE A 197 -1.10 -5.36 17.21
CA ILE A 197 0.31 -4.90 17.13
C ILE A 197 1.06 -5.70 16.05
N SER A 198 0.87 -7.02 16.03
CA SER A 198 1.41 -7.88 14.97
C SER A 198 1.01 -7.40 13.58
N MET A 199 -0.26 -7.07 13.38
CA MET A 199 -0.78 -6.59 12.11
C MET A 199 -0.21 -5.21 11.72
N VAL A 200 -0.06 -4.29 12.69
CA VAL A 200 0.59 -2.99 12.45
C VAL A 200 2.05 -3.17 12.03
N VAL A 201 2.80 -4.02 12.73
CA VAL A 201 4.20 -4.33 12.39
C VAL A 201 4.30 -4.97 11.01
N ALA A 202 3.43 -5.92 10.68
CA ALA A 202 3.40 -6.57 9.38
C ALA A 202 3.13 -5.58 8.24
N LEU A 203 2.12 -4.72 8.40
CA LEU A 203 1.79 -3.68 7.42
C LEU A 203 2.94 -2.67 7.26
N THR A 204 3.56 -2.25 8.36
CA THR A 204 4.66 -1.28 8.35
C THR A 204 5.90 -1.85 7.67
N LEU A 205 6.26 -3.11 7.97
CA LEU A 205 7.38 -3.78 7.31
C LEU A 205 7.10 -4.01 5.83
N TRP A 206 5.87 -4.37 5.47
CA TRP A 206 5.50 -4.51 4.06
C TRP A 206 5.66 -3.19 3.31
N THR A 207 5.08 -2.09 3.80
CA THR A 207 5.20 -0.78 3.12
C THR A 207 6.63 -0.26 3.04
N LEU A 208 7.48 -0.54 4.02
CA LEU A 208 8.90 -0.17 4.00
C LEU A 208 9.74 -0.98 3.00
N VAL A 209 9.39 -2.25 2.77
CA VAL A 209 10.10 -3.14 1.84
C VAL A 209 9.60 -2.93 0.41
N GLU A 210 8.29 -2.73 0.23
CA GLU A 210 7.64 -2.53 -1.07
C GLU A 210 6.92 -1.18 -1.11
N PRO A 211 7.66 -0.08 -1.29
CA PRO A 211 7.06 1.26 -1.34
C PRO A 211 6.18 1.47 -2.57
N ASP A 212 6.34 0.64 -3.62
CA ASP A 212 5.50 0.71 -4.83
C ASP A 212 4.05 0.28 -4.54
N VAL A 213 3.75 -0.41 -3.41
CA VAL A 213 2.37 -0.68 -2.95
C VAL A 213 1.60 0.61 -2.62
N LEU A 214 2.32 1.70 -2.32
CA LEU A 214 1.76 3.02 -2.04
C LEU A 214 1.60 3.89 -3.28
N LYS A 215 2.01 3.40 -4.46
CA LYS A 215 1.81 4.09 -5.73
C LYS A 215 0.50 3.60 -6.36
N SER A 216 -0.34 4.54 -6.74
CA SER A 216 -1.45 4.32 -7.66
C SER A 216 -0.89 3.79 -8.98
N GLU A 217 -1.57 2.81 -9.58
CA GLU A 217 -1.34 2.51 -10.99
C GLU A 217 -1.70 3.77 -11.76
N GLY A 218 -0.69 4.40 -12.39
CA GLY A 218 -0.90 5.59 -13.21
C GLY A 218 -1.88 5.28 -14.33
N GLU A 219 -2.68 6.28 -14.71
CA GLU A 219 -3.64 6.15 -15.80
C GLU A 219 -2.97 5.54 -17.04
N THR A 220 -3.59 4.52 -17.61
CA THR A 220 -3.14 3.89 -18.85
C THR A 220 -3.07 4.97 -19.94
N PHE A 221 -1.87 5.31 -20.39
CA PHE A 221 -1.68 6.23 -21.49
C PHE A 221 -2.31 5.63 -22.75
N ASP A 222 -3.43 6.21 -23.21
CA ASP A 222 -4.01 5.94 -24.53
C ASP A 222 -3.00 6.44 -25.58
N SER A 223 -2.05 5.57 -25.95
CA SER A 223 -0.88 5.89 -26.78
C SER A 223 -1.20 5.96 -28.28
N ALA A 224 -2.45 6.26 -28.63
CA ALA A 224 -2.78 6.66 -29.99
C ALA A 224 -2.40 8.15 -30.16
N PRO A 225 -1.77 8.57 -31.26
CA PRO A 225 -1.57 9.98 -31.54
C PRO A 225 -2.95 10.65 -31.75
N ARG A 226 -3.54 11.16 -30.67
CA ARG A 226 -4.75 12.00 -30.73
C ARG A 226 -4.31 13.44 -30.96
N ILE A 227 -4.82 14.02 -32.03
CA ILE A 227 -4.79 15.47 -32.23
C ILE A 227 -5.80 16.03 -31.21
N GLU A 228 -5.31 16.53 -30.08
CA GLU A 228 -6.13 17.17 -29.06
C GLU A 228 -6.64 18.52 -29.59
N PHE A 229 -7.93 18.58 -29.87
CA PHE A 229 -8.63 19.85 -30.07
C PHE A 229 -9.02 20.38 -28.69
N ALA A 230 -8.47 21.54 -28.32
CA ALA A 230 -8.60 22.24 -27.02
C ALA A 230 -10.04 22.50 -26.52
N VAL A 231 -11.07 22.11 -27.28
CA VAL A 231 -12.49 22.27 -26.93
C VAL A 231 -13.01 21.06 -26.14
N ALA A 232 -12.42 19.87 -26.30
CA ALA A 232 -12.84 18.65 -25.60
C ALA A 232 -12.48 18.62 -24.10
N ASP A 233 -11.46 19.36 -23.69
CA ASP A 233 -10.98 19.43 -22.29
C ASP A 233 -12.02 20.01 -21.32
N THR A 234 -12.90 20.90 -21.79
CA THR A 234 -13.86 21.59 -20.93
C THR A 234 -14.99 20.67 -20.43
N LEU A 235 -15.42 19.70 -21.25
CA LEU A 235 -16.45 18.73 -20.87
C LEU A 235 -15.88 17.54 -20.09
N GLN A 236 -14.60 17.21 -20.30
CA GLN A 236 -13.91 16.13 -19.61
C GLN A 236 -13.46 16.55 -18.20
N SER A 237 -13.04 17.82 -18.05
CA SER A 237 -12.75 18.48 -16.77
C SER A 237 -13.92 18.42 -15.79
N LEU A 238 -15.17 18.61 -16.24
CA LEU A 238 -16.36 18.54 -15.38
C LEU A 238 -16.73 17.13 -14.92
N LYS A 239 -16.27 16.08 -15.62
CA LYS A 239 -16.54 14.67 -15.26
C LYS A 239 -15.46 14.07 -14.36
N SER A 240 -14.27 14.67 -14.34
CA SER A 240 -13.12 14.25 -13.54
C SER A 240 -13.30 14.32 -12.01
N PRO A 241 -13.96 15.33 -11.39
CA PRO A 241 -14.01 15.41 -9.94
C PRO A 241 -14.97 14.39 -9.31
N VAL A 242 -15.97 13.90 -10.07
CA VAL A 242 -16.92 12.88 -9.58
C VAL A 242 -16.34 11.46 -9.75
N LYS A 243 -15.53 11.23 -10.79
CA LYS A 243 -14.86 9.93 -11.00
C LYS A 243 -13.70 9.72 -10.01
N ALA A 244 -12.94 10.79 -9.71
CA ALA A 244 -11.92 10.80 -8.65
C ALA A 244 -12.49 10.59 -7.24
N MET A 245 -13.80 10.82 -7.04
CA MET A 245 -14.48 10.56 -5.77
C MET A 245 -14.95 9.09 -5.64
N GLN A 246 -15.03 8.36 -6.75
CA GLN A 246 -15.58 6.99 -6.82
C GLN A 246 -14.51 5.91 -7.01
N ASP A 247 -13.33 6.26 -7.51
CA ASP A 247 -12.15 5.41 -7.46
C ASP A 247 -11.55 5.47 -6.06
N LEU A 248 -12.01 4.59 -5.17
CA LEU A 248 -11.32 4.30 -3.91
C LEU A 248 -9.90 3.84 -4.25
N ASN A 249 -8.96 4.80 -4.25
CA ASN A 249 -7.55 4.50 -4.48
C ASN A 249 -7.11 3.47 -3.44
N GLN A 250 -6.56 2.34 -3.89
CA GLN A 250 -6.07 1.24 -3.05
C GLN A 250 -5.19 1.76 -1.90
N VAL A 251 -4.41 2.80 -2.17
CA VAL A 251 -3.56 3.49 -1.20
C VAL A 251 -4.39 4.13 -0.07
N THR A 252 -5.51 4.80 -0.39
CA THR A 252 -6.42 5.38 0.61
C THR A 252 -7.00 4.29 1.51
N LEU A 253 -7.43 3.15 0.93
CA LEU A 253 -7.97 2.03 1.70
C LEU A 253 -6.93 1.44 2.64
N LEU A 254 -5.68 1.30 2.17
CA LEU A 254 -4.57 0.79 2.99
C LEU A 254 -4.25 1.72 4.17
N VAL A 255 -4.17 3.03 3.93
CA VAL A 255 -3.90 4.03 4.97
C VAL A 255 -5.06 4.07 5.98
N LEU A 256 -6.30 4.01 5.50
CA LEU A 256 -7.50 3.93 6.34
C LEU A 256 -7.48 2.70 7.25
N ALA A 257 -7.15 1.54 6.69
CA ALA A 257 -7.03 0.29 7.44
C ALA A 257 -5.93 0.39 8.49
N LEU A 258 -4.77 0.97 8.15
CA LEU A 258 -3.68 1.19 9.11
C LEU A 258 -4.12 2.05 10.30
N PHE A 259 -4.76 3.19 10.05
CA PHE A 259 -5.26 4.06 11.13
C PHE A 259 -6.31 3.38 11.99
N PHE A 260 -7.23 2.62 11.38
CA PHE A 260 -8.23 1.85 12.11
C PHE A 260 -7.58 0.85 13.07
N ILE A 261 -6.58 0.10 12.61
CA ILE A 261 -5.89 -0.91 13.43
C ILE A 261 -5.12 -0.25 14.57
N VAL A 262 -4.42 0.86 14.31
CA VAL A 262 -3.71 1.61 15.36
C VAL A 262 -4.67 2.10 16.45
N GLN A 263 -5.83 2.65 16.07
CA GLN A 263 -6.85 3.07 17.03
C GLN A 263 -7.40 1.91 17.85
N LEU A 264 -7.55 0.73 17.23
CA LEU A 264 -7.99 -0.48 17.91
C LEU A 264 -6.95 -1.00 18.92
N VAL A 265 -5.65 -0.90 18.62
CA VAL A 265 -4.57 -1.20 19.58
C VAL A 265 -4.67 -0.29 20.80
N ILE A 266 -4.85 1.02 20.59
CA ILE A 266 -4.97 2.00 21.67
C ILE A 266 -6.21 1.73 22.52
N TYR A 267 -7.34 1.42 21.88
CA TYR A 267 -8.56 1.04 22.56
C TYR A 267 -8.37 -0.21 23.44
N CYS A 268 -7.74 -1.27 22.92
CA CYS A 268 -7.41 -2.46 23.70
C CYS A 268 -6.48 -2.14 24.87
N PHE A 269 -5.48 -1.28 24.68
CA PHE A 269 -4.58 -0.84 25.75
C PHE A 269 -5.34 -0.15 26.88
N CYS A 270 -6.24 0.77 26.55
CA CYS A 270 -7.09 1.46 27.51
C CYS A 270 -7.99 0.49 28.30
N LEU A 271 -8.57 -0.51 27.64
CA LEU A 271 -9.37 -1.55 28.31
C LEU A 271 -8.54 -2.42 29.26
N ILE A 272 -7.30 -2.78 28.86
CA ILE A 272 -6.38 -3.53 29.73
C ILE A 272 -6.07 -2.70 30.98
N LYS A 273 -5.73 -1.42 30.81
CA LYS A 273 -5.42 -0.51 31.92
C LYS A 273 -6.60 -0.30 32.86
N LEU A 274 -7.80 -0.11 32.32
CA LEU A 274 -9.03 -0.03 33.13
C LEU A 274 -9.23 -1.31 33.97
N ARG A 275 -8.95 -2.48 33.38
CA ARG A 275 -9.08 -3.77 34.07
C ARG A 275 -7.96 -4.02 35.10
N GLU A 276 -6.75 -3.52 34.85
CA GLU A 276 -5.65 -3.53 35.82
C GLU A 276 -6.04 -2.73 37.08
N ILE A 277 -6.54 -1.50 36.91
CA ILE A 277 -6.99 -0.64 38.01
C ILE A 277 -8.16 -1.30 38.77
N ALA A 278 -9.09 -1.95 38.05
CA ALA A 278 -10.22 -2.63 38.67
C ALA A 278 -9.81 -3.80 39.58
N LYS A 279 -8.76 -4.54 39.21
CA LYS A 279 -8.28 -5.71 39.96
C LYS A 279 -7.42 -5.37 41.18
N GLN A 280 -6.90 -4.15 41.27
CA GLN A 280 -6.11 -3.75 42.45
C GLN A 280 -7.01 -3.73 43.70
N SER A 281 -6.52 -4.26 44.81
CA SER A 281 -7.22 -4.29 46.11
C SER A 281 -7.06 -2.95 46.86
N LEU A 282 -7.40 -1.85 46.20
CA LEU A 282 -7.31 -0.48 46.74
C LEU A 282 -8.70 0.02 47.14
N SER A 283 -8.75 0.97 48.08
CA SER A 283 -9.99 1.65 48.45
C SER A 283 -10.59 2.38 47.24
N ALA A 284 -11.93 2.49 47.20
CA ALA A 284 -12.64 3.09 46.07
C ALA A 284 -12.17 4.52 45.76
N ASN A 285 -11.80 5.29 46.79
CA ASN A 285 -11.29 6.66 46.65
C ASN A 285 -9.90 6.70 45.99
N LEU A 286 -8.99 5.76 46.33
CA LEU A 286 -7.69 5.64 45.66
C LEU A 286 -7.83 5.19 44.19
N LYS A 287 -8.79 4.30 43.89
CA LYS A 287 -9.09 3.89 42.51
C LYS A 287 -9.60 5.06 41.66
N LEU A 288 -10.41 5.94 42.23
CA LEU A 288 -10.88 7.15 41.55
C LEU A 288 -9.70 8.09 41.22
N ARG A 289 -8.79 8.33 42.17
CA ARG A 289 -7.59 9.15 41.92
C ARG A 289 -6.66 8.55 40.86
N LEU A 290 -6.48 7.23 40.84
CA LEU A 290 -5.70 6.56 39.79
C LEU A 290 -6.35 6.71 38.42
N LEU A 291 -7.68 6.67 38.36
CA LEU A 291 -8.43 6.81 37.12
C LEU A 291 -8.45 8.26 36.59
N GLU A 292 -8.32 9.25 37.48
CA GLU A 292 -8.09 10.66 37.12
C GLU A 292 -6.68 10.88 36.59
N ASN A 293 -5.68 10.22 37.19
CA ASN A 293 -4.29 10.30 36.73
C ASN A 293 -4.10 9.72 35.31
N GLU A 294 -4.87 8.68 34.96
CA GLU A 294 -4.81 8.03 33.65
C GLU A 294 -5.79 8.63 32.62
N ASP A 295 -6.48 9.74 32.92
CA ASP A 295 -7.48 10.31 31.98
C ASP A 295 -6.84 10.79 30.67
N GLN A 296 -5.61 11.31 30.74
CA GLN A 296 -4.81 11.66 29.55
C GLN A 296 -4.49 10.44 28.67
N LEU A 297 -4.31 9.26 29.28
CA LEU A 297 -4.09 8.03 28.53
C LEU A 297 -5.37 7.58 27.82
N PHE A 298 -6.54 7.77 28.44
CA PHE A 298 -7.82 7.47 27.79
C PHE A 298 -8.14 8.42 26.62
N ASP A 299 -7.55 9.61 26.59
CA ASP A 299 -7.61 10.55 25.47
C ASP A 299 -6.51 10.33 24.41
N PHE A 300 -5.64 9.32 24.59
CA PHE A 300 -4.55 9.04 23.65
C PHE A 300 -5.03 8.72 22.23
N GLY A 301 -6.19 8.08 22.08
CA GLY A 301 -6.78 7.81 20.76
C GLY A 301 -7.08 9.10 19.97
N LEU A 302 -7.47 10.18 20.67
CA LEU A 302 -7.71 11.49 20.07
C LEU A 302 -6.40 12.15 19.62
N TYR A 303 -5.36 12.09 20.47
CA TYR A 303 -4.04 12.63 20.13
C TYR A 303 -3.41 11.92 18.93
N VAL A 304 -3.52 10.59 18.86
CA VAL A 304 -3.05 9.82 17.70
C VAL A 304 -3.88 10.13 16.47
N GLY A 305 -5.20 10.34 16.62
CA GLY A 305 -6.07 10.76 15.52
C GLY A 305 -5.64 12.08 14.89
N LEU A 306 -5.36 13.09 15.72
CA LEU A 306 -4.87 14.42 15.32
C LEU A 306 -3.43 14.33 14.77
N GLY A 307 -2.56 13.54 15.39
CA GLY A 307 -1.22 13.29 14.85
C GLY A 307 -1.28 12.69 13.44
N GLY A 308 -2.21 11.76 13.22
CA GLY A 308 -2.45 11.13 11.92
C GLY A 308 -2.93 12.09 10.85
N THR A 309 -3.78 13.08 11.17
CA THR A 309 -4.17 14.12 10.19
C THR A 309 -2.99 15.01 9.81
N VAL A 310 -2.25 15.52 10.79
CA VAL A 310 -1.08 16.37 10.54
C VAL A 310 -0.05 15.61 9.71
N LEU A 311 0.24 14.37 10.07
CA LEU A 311 1.17 13.52 9.32
C LEU A 311 0.68 13.27 7.89
N SER A 312 -0.61 12.97 7.69
CA SER A 312 -1.19 12.75 6.35
C SER A 312 -1.07 14.00 5.47
N LEU A 313 -1.33 15.19 6.03
CA LEU A 313 -1.17 16.45 5.30
C LEU A 313 0.29 16.71 4.92
N ILE A 314 1.25 16.37 5.79
CA ILE A 314 2.69 16.46 5.48
C ILE A 314 3.06 15.51 4.33
N LEU A 315 2.59 14.25 4.36
CA LEU A 315 2.90 13.28 3.30
C LEU A 315 2.34 13.71 1.93
N VAL A 316 1.15 14.31 1.92
CA VAL A 316 0.56 14.91 0.71
C VAL A 316 1.39 16.10 0.24
N ALA A 317 1.81 16.99 1.14
CA ALA A 317 2.59 18.17 0.79
C ALA A 317 3.99 17.84 0.23
N VAL A 318 4.63 16.77 0.72
CA VAL A 318 5.94 16.31 0.23
C VAL A 318 5.81 15.48 -1.07
N GLY A 319 4.60 15.15 -1.51
CA GLY A 319 4.37 14.40 -2.75
C GLY A 319 4.78 12.92 -2.66
N ILE A 320 4.90 12.37 -1.44
CA ILE A 320 5.26 10.96 -1.23
C ILE A 320 4.05 10.05 -1.49
N VAL A 321 2.84 10.56 -1.24
CA VAL A 321 1.60 9.80 -1.41
C VAL A 321 0.56 10.69 -2.09
N GLU A 322 -0.07 10.17 -3.15
CA GLU A 322 -1.34 10.69 -3.68
C GLU A 322 -2.51 10.37 -2.73
N ALA A 323 -2.30 10.58 -1.43
CA ALA A 323 -3.29 10.24 -0.43
C ALA A 323 -4.44 11.23 -0.57
N SER A 324 -5.65 10.69 -0.71
CA SER A 324 -6.85 11.51 -0.65
C SER A 324 -6.96 12.13 0.75
N LEU A 325 -7.42 13.38 0.80
CA LEU A 325 -7.76 14.08 2.05
C LEU A 325 -8.66 13.25 2.97
N MET A 326 -9.40 12.25 2.43
CA MET A 326 -10.21 11.31 3.20
C MET A 326 -9.42 10.53 4.24
N ALA A 327 -8.18 10.13 3.97
CA ALA A 327 -7.38 9.38 4.95
C ALA A 327 -7.10 10.22 6.21
N ALA A 328 -6.86 11.52 6.03
CA ALA A 328 -6.71 12.45 7.13
C ALA A 328 -8.02 12.55 7.93
N TYR A 329 -9.14 12.86 7.28
CA TYR A 329 -10.43 13.00 7.96
C TYR A 329 -10.87 11.73 8.70
N ALA A 330 -10.56 10.55 8.14
CA ALA A 330 -10.89 9.30 8.79
C ALA A 330 -10.04 8.99 10.03
N SER A 331 -8.77 9.41 10.06
CA SER A 331 -7.90 9.24 11.24
C SER A 331 -8.47 9.92 12.49
N THR A 332 -8.93 11.16 12.38
CA THR A 332 -9.56 11.88 13.50
C THR A 332 -10.93 11.31 13.83
N LEU A 333 -11.73 10.95 12.82
CA LEU A 333 -13.04 10.32 13.02
C LEU A 333 -12.92 9.04 13.86
N PHE A 334 -12.00 8.14 13.51
CA PHE A 334 -11.77 6.92 14.29
C PHE A 334 -11.29 7.23 15.71
N GLY A 335 -10.36 8.18 15.88
CA GLY A 335 -9.90 8.61 17.20
C GLY A 335 -11.05 9.06 18.11
N ILE A 336 -11.94 9.91 17.59
CA ILE A 336 -13.12 10.39 18.32
C ILE A 336 -14.06 9.23 18.66
N ILE A 337 -14.39 8.37 17.69
CA ILE A 337 -15.31 7.24 17.89
C ILE A 337 -14.79 6.29 18.97
N PHE A 338 -13.52 5.86 18.89
CA PHE A 338 -12.97 4.90 19.85
C PHE A 338 -12.84 5.48 21.27
N VAL A 339 -12.44 6.74 21.42
CA VAL A 339 -12.40 7.42 22.73
C VAL A 339 -13.81 7.58 23.30
N ALA A 340 -14.78 7.97 22.47
CA ALA A 340 -16.18 8.09 22.90
C ALA A 340 -16.74 6.73 23.34
N LEU A 341 -16.51 5.66 22.58
CA LEU A 341 -16.92 4.30 22.94
C LEU A 341 -16.28 3.85 24.26
N LEU A 342 -14.99 4.11 24.47
CA LEU A 342 -14.30 3.80 25.71
C LEU A 342 -14.91 4.57 26.90
N LYS A 343 -15.05 5.89 26.77
CA LYS A 343 -15.53 6.76 27.84
C LYS A 343 -16.99 6.48 28.21
N VAL A 344 -17.87 6.34 27.21
CA VAL A 344 -19.30 6.14 27.44
C VAL A 344 -19.62 4.73 27.93
N LEU A 345 -19.06 3.69 27.30
CA LEU A 345 -19.45 2.30 27.59
C LEU A 345 -18.68 1.69 28.77
N HIS A 346 -17.40 2.03 28.94
CA HIS A 346 -16.54 1.36 29.91
C HIS A 346 -16.17 2.26 31.10
N LEU A 347 -15.72 3.49 30.84
CA LEU A 347 -15.24 4.39 31.88
C LEU A 347 -16.37 4.93 32.76
N ARG A 348 -17.45 5.44 32.15
CA ARG A 348 -18.56 6.10 32.87
C ARG A 348 -19.31 5.15 33.82
N PRO A 349 -19.69 3.91 33.42
CA PRO A 349 -20.32 2.98 34.35
C PRO A 349 -19.38 2.57 35.49
N TYR A 350 -18.08 2.42 35.21
CA TYR A 350 -17.08 2.06 36.20
C TYR A 350 -16.84 3.19 37.23
N ARG A 351 -16.70 4.44 36.77
CA ARG A 351 -16.66 5.63 37.65
C ARG A 351 -17.90 5.69 38.54
N ARG A 352 -19.10 5.48 37.98
CA ARG A 352 -20.35 5.50 38.75
C ARG A 352 -20.38 4.44 39.86
N LYS A 353 -19.94 3.21 39.58
CA LYS A 353 -19.85 2.14 40.60
C LYS A 353 -18.91 2.52 41.75
N LEU A 354 -17.72 3.01 41.42
CA LEU A 354 -16.73 3.43 42.42
C LEU A 354 -17.20 4.60 43.28
N ILE A 355 -17.93 5.57 42.71
CA ILE A 355 -18.49 6.69 43.46
C ILE A 355 -19.57 6.20 44.44
N LEU A 356 -20.42 5.25 44.03
CA LEU A 356 -21.42 4.65 44.92
C LEU A 356 -20.78 3.84 46.05
N GLU A 357 -19.73 3.07 45.75
CA GLU A 357 -18.95 2.33 46.76
C GLU A 357 -18.17 3.26 47.70
N ALA A 358 -17.61 4.36 47.19
CA ALA A 358 -16.94 5.37 47.99
C ALA A 358 -17.94 6.12 48.90
N GLY A 359 -19.11 6.49 48.36
CA GLY A 359 -20.19 7.14 49.09
C GLY A 359 -20.86 6.26 50.15
N ALA A 360 -20.94 4.94 49.91
CA ALA A 360 -21.42 3.96 50.89
C ALA A 360 -20.45 3.77 52.07
N ASN A 361 -19.14 3.97 51.84
CA ASN A 361 -18.12 3.90 52.90
C ASN A 361 -18.00 5.20 53.72
N THR A 362 -18.70 6.28 53.35
CA THR A 362 -18.63 7.59 54.01
C THR A 362 -19.91 8.03 54.74
N GLY A 363 -20.84 7.13 55.08
CA GLY A 363 -22.00 7.49 55.90
C GLY A 363 -22.41 6.44 56.95
N PRO A 364 -22.83 6.83 58.17
CA PRO A 364 -22.38 7.93 59.03
C PRO A 364 -21.53 7.41 60.20
N GLN A 365 -20.41 8.07 60.51
CA GLN A 365 -19.81 7.97 61.83
C GLN A 365 -20.82 8.51 62.84
N SER A 366 -21.15 7.69 63.84
CA SER A 366 -21.96 8.06 64.98
C SER A 366 -21.28 9.20 65.75
N THR A 367 -21.63 10.45 65.43
CA THR A 367 -21.70 11.50 66.43
C THR A 367 -22.95 11.24 67.28
N LEU A 368 -22.92 10.13 68.03
CA LEU A 368 -23.72 9.99 69.23
C LEU A 368 -23.20 11.08 70.17
N MET A 369 -23.99 12.15 70.23
CA MET A 369 -23.90 13.17 71.27
C MET A 369 -23.67 12.43 72.59
N LYS A 370 -22.49 12.66 73.19
CA LYS A 370 -22.27 12.31 74.59
C LYS A 370 -23.34 13.04 75.39
N ASP A 371 -24.20 12.23 75.96
CA ASP A 371 -24.99 12.41 77.16
C ASP A 371 -24.77 13.75 77.88
N ILE A 372 -25.83 14.55 77.85
CA ILE A 372 -26.11 15.57 78.86
C ILE A 372 -26.49 14.79 80.12
N GLU A 373 -25.62 14.77 81.13
CA GLU A 373 -26.00 14.40 82.50
C GLU A 373 -26.42 15.67 83.27
N LEU A 374 -27.70 15.63 83.69
CA LEU A 374 -28.39 16.30 84.82
C LEU A 374 -28.06 17.75 85.17
#